data_AF-A0A0M4EEU6-F1
#
_entry.id   AF-A0A0M4EEU6-F1
#
_cell.length_a   1.000
_cell.length_b   1.000
_cell.length_c   1.000
_cell.angle_alpha   90.00
_cell.angle_beta   90.00
_cell.angle_gamma   90.00
#
_symmetry.space_group_name_H-M   'P 1'
#
loop_
_entity.id
_entity.type
_entity.pdbx_description
1 polymer ?
#
loop_
_entity_poly.entity_id
_entity_poly.type
_entity_poly.pdbx_seq_one_letter_code
_entity_poly.pdbx_strand_id
1 'polypeptide(L)'
;MAANASAVNFLVGDLVFAQMTGYIPWPARLLDNSHERQAKVQFVLTQGIYKVTYAKLWPYNEQSKARFVTADTLAYEDFSDAMRESEQMCEGSKQKKWELDFVYELRRQRALLEVEPFFIQQVNQLRRTLTRQNQNYAAAQLAFQELLEMHQLSPLLMLRNKEAVDAIKELCRFKSRRLNDRYEAEHMRDLANYLVE
;
A
#
# COMPACT_ATOMS: atom_id res chain seq x y z
N MET A 1 -12.27 -40.84 -0.20
CA MET A 1 -11.87 -40.21 -1.48
C MET A 1 -11.20 -38.89 -1.15
N ALA A 2 -9.87 -38.84 -1.25
CA ALA A 2 -9.08 -37.68 -0.83
C ALA A 2 -9.07 -36.62 -1.94
N ALA A 3 -9.38 -35.37 -1.60
CA ALA A 3 -9.27 -34.25 -2.53
C ALA A 3 -7.82 -34.15 -3.03
N ASN A 4 -7.65 -34.31 -4.34
CA ASN A 4 -6.37 -34.18 -5.02
C ASN A 4 -5.77 -32.78 -4.80
N ALA A 5 -4.48 -32.76 -4.51
CA ALA A 5 -3.63 -31.58 -4.32
C ALA A 5 -3.41 -30.74 -5.61
N SER A 6 -4.38 -30.70 -6.52
CA SER A 6 -4.28 -30.07 -7.84
C SER A 6 -4.76 -28.61 -7.89
N ALA A 7 -5.11 -28.01 -6.75
CA ALA A 7 -5.62 -26.63 -6.69
C ALA A 7 -4.86 -25.71 -5.72
N VAL A 8 -3.81 -26.19 -5.04
CA VAL A 8 -3.03 -25.36 -4.11
C VAL A 8 -1.78 -24.86 -4.83
N ASN A 9 -1.79 -23.57 -5.18
CA ASN A 9 -0.61 -22.90 -5.70
C ASN A 9 0.34 -22.58 -4.53
N PHE A 10 1.36 -23.40 -4.34
CA PHE A 10 2.42 -23.13 -3.37
C PHE A 10 3.31 -21.98 -3.85
N LEU A 11 3.61 -21.02 -2.98
CA LEU A 11 4.53 -19.91 -3.24
C LEU A 11 5.89 -20.19 -2.59
N VAL A 12 6.97 -19.74 -3.24
CA VAL A 12 8.30 -19.80 -2.64
C VAL A 12 8.31 -19.00 -1.33
N GLY A 13 8.80 -19.62 -0.26
CA GLY A 13 8.76 -19.09 1.09
C GLY A 13 7.62 -19.65 1.96
N ASP A 14 6.62 -20.31 1.36
CA ASP A 14 5.51 -20.91 2.12
C ASP A 14 6.01 -22.00 3.07
N LEU A 15 5.38 -22.07 4.25
CA LEU A 15 5.44 -23.24 5.09
C LEU A 15 4.51 -24.32 4.54
N VAL A 16 5.02 -25.55 4.51
CA VAL A 16 4.33 -26.74 4.01
C VAL A 16 4.63 -27.94 4.91
N PHE A 17 3.79 -28.96 4.88
CA PHE A 17 4.20 -30.30 5.31
C PHE A 17 4.76 -31.03 4.10
N ALA A 18 5.92 -31.65 4.26
CA ALA A 18 6.55 -32.48 3.24
C ALA A 18 6.91 -33.85 3.81
N GLN A 19 6.87 -34.89 2.99
CA GLN A 19 7.17 -36.24 3.46
C GLN A 19 8.24 -36.94 2.61
N MET A 20 9.29 -37.40 3.28
CA MET A 20 10.27 -38.34 2.74
C MET A 20 9.81 -39.78 2.96
N THR A 21 10.17 -40.69 2.05
CA THR A 21 9.82 -42.11 2.17
C THR A 21 10.41 -42.68 3.47
N GLY A 22 9.56 -43.32 4.29
CA GLY A 22 9.96 -43.89 5.59
C GLY A 22 9.88 -42.94 6.78
N TYR A 23 9.51 -41.67 6.55
CA TYR A 23 9.40 -40.65 7.59
C TYR A 23 7.96 -40.13 7.69
N ILE A 24 7.61 -39.59 8.86
CA ILE A 24 6.36 -38.85 9.04
C ILE A 24 6.38 -37.54 8.23
N PRO A 25 5.22 -36.99 7.83
CA PRO A 25 5.17 -35.65 7.28
C PRO A 25 5.74 -34.63 8.26
N TRP A 26 6.69 -33.82 7.79
CA TRP A 26 7.46 -32.88 8.60
C TRP A 26 7.28 -31.45 8.09
N PRO A 27 7.24 -30.44 8.98
CA PRO A 27 7.16 -29.05 8.54
C PRO A 27 8.40 -28.62 7.76
N ALA A 28 8.21 -27.93 6.65
CA ALA A 28 9.26 -27.49 5.77
C ALA A 28 8.95 -26.13 5.14
N ARG A 29 9.98 -25.42 4.72
CA ARG A 29 9.87 -24.19 3.93
C ARG A 29 10.09 -24.51 2.46
N LEU A 30 9.18 -24.07 1.61
CA LEU A 30 9.31 -24.15 0.16
C LEU A 30 10.38 -23.18 -0.33
N LEU A 31 11.37 -23.68 -1.07
CA LEU A 31 12.47 -22.85 -1.60
C LEU A 31 12.37 -22.64 -3.11
N ASP A 32 11.82 -23.60 -3.84
CA ASP A 32 11.75 -23.57 -5.30
C ASP A 32 10.62 -24.49 -5.78
N ASN A 33 9.73 -23.95 -6.60
CA ASN A 33 8.59 -24.65 -7.20
C ASN A 33 8.62 -24.60 -8.74
N SER A 34 9.74 -24.20 -9.35
CA SER A 34 9.90 -24.04 -10.80
C SER A 34 9.75 -25.33 -11.60
N HIS A 35 9.92 -26.49 -10.94
CA HIS A 35 9.82 -27.79 -11.59
C HIS A 35 8.38 -28.32 -11.56
N GLU A 36 7.91 -28.88 -12.67
CA GLU A 36 6.49 -29.23 -12.88
C GLU A 36 5.93 -30.26 -11.87
N ARG A 37 6.77 -31.16 -11.35
CA ARG A 37 6.34 -32.30 -10.53
C ARG A 37 6.88 -32.33 -9.11
N GLN A 38 7.85 -31.47 -8.81
CA GLN A 38 8.63 -31.52 -7.58
C GLN A 38 8.96 -30.11 -7.13
N ALA A 39 9.08 -29.93 -5.82
CA ALA A 39 9.57 -28.71 -5.23
C ALA A 39 10.82 -28.98 -4.40
N LYS A 40 11.69 -27.97 -4.26
CA LYS A 40 12.76 -28.00 -3.27
C LYS A 40 12.23 -27.44 -1.96
N VAL A 41 12.43 -28.17 -0.88
CA VAL A 41 12.05 -27.77 0.47
C VAL A 41 13.22 -27.89 1.42
N GLN A 42 13.21 -27.07 2.45
CA GLN A 42 14.09 -27.21 3.61
C GLN A 42 13.25 -27.60 4.81
N PHE A 43 13.52 -28.77 5.42
CA PHE A 43 12.79 -29.17 6.62
C PHE A 43 13.19 -28.30 7.80
N VAL A 44 12.20 -27.87 8.58
CA VAL A 44 12.40 -27.01 9.74
C VAL A 44 13.24 -27.73 10.79
N LEU A 45 14.19 -27.00 11.38
CA LEU A 45 15.26 -27.49 12.27
C LEU A 45 16.19 -28.54 11.65
N THR A 46 16.21 -28.65 10.32
CA THR A 46 17.21 -29.43 9.60
C THR A 46 18.06 -28.51 8.70
N GLN A 47 19.31 -28.90 8.47
CA GLN A 47 20.16 -28.21 7.50
C GLN A 47 19.98 -28.74 6.06
N GLY A 48 19.09 -29.72 5.86
CA GLY A 48 18.94 -30.42 4.59
C GLY A 48 17.91 -29.77 3.66
N ILE A 49 18.31 -29.60 2.39
CA ILE A 49 17.42 -29.22 1.28
C ILE A 49 17.14 -30.46 0.44
N TYR A 50 15.85 -30.76 0.21
CA TYR A 50 15.42 -31.97 -0.49
C TYR A 50 14.43 -31.64 -1.60
N LYS A 51 14.38 -32.51 -2.62
CA LYS A 51 13.35 -32.48 -3.65
C LYS A 51 12.21 -33.41 -3.25
N VAL A 52 11.01 -32.88 -3.14
CA VAL A 52 9.80 -33.62 -2.74
C VAL A 52 8.75 -33.47 -3.85
N THR A 53 8.07 -34.56 -4.19
CA THR A 53 6.98 -34.54 -5.18
C THR A 53 5.76 -33.82 -4.63
N TYR A 54 5.01 -33.12 -5.47
CA TYR A 54 3.79 -32.42 -5.02
C TYR A 54 2.75 -33.35 -4.39
N ALA A 55 2.74 -34.65 -4.75
CA ALA A 55 1.89 -35.66 -4.12
C ALA A 55 2.23 -35.92 -2.64
N LYS A 56 3.43 -35.52 -2.19
CA LYS A 56 3.92 -35.63 -0.81
C LYS A 56 4.13 -34.25 -0.16
N LEU A 57 3.41 -33.26 -0.66
CA LEU A 57 3.41 -31.88 -0.18
C LEU A 57 1.99 -31.47 0.18
N TRP A 58 1.84 -30.83 1.33
CA TRP A 58 0.56 -30.32 1.81
C TRP A 58 0.75 -28.91 2.37
N PRO A 59 -0.25 -28.02 2.23
CA PRO A 59 -0.18 -26.69 2.82
C PRO A 59 -0.03 -26.77 4.34
N TYR A 60 0.72 -25.84 4.93
CA TYR A 60 0.79 -25.71 6.39
C TYR A 60 -0.43 -24.95 6.92
N ASN A 61 -1.56 -25.64 6.98
CA ASN A 61 -2.84 -25.11 7.45
C ASN A 61 -3.47 -26.03 8.51
N GLU A 62 -4.56 -25.57 9.12
CA GLU A 62 -5.25 -26.30 10.19
C GLU A 62 -5.73 -27.70 9.77
N GLN A 63 -6.11 -27.88 8.51
CA GLN A 63 -6.54 -29.18 7.99
C GLN A 63 -5.39 -30.19 7.94
N SER A 64 -4.22 -29.78 7.44
CA SER A 64 -3.03 -30.64 7.41
C SER A 64 -2.45 -30.85 8.80
N LYS A 65 -2.47 -29.83 9.66
CA LYS A 65 -2.08 -29.97 11.08
C LYS A 65 -2.95 -31.00 11.79
N ALA A 66 -4.28 -30.90 11.69
CA ALA A 66 -5.19 -31.86 12.31
C ALA A 66 -4.98 -33.31 11.84
N ARG A 67 -4.41 -33.50 10.64
CA ARG A 67 -4.10 -34.82 10.08
C ARG A 67 -2.75 -35.38 10.55
N PHE A 68 -1.73 -34.54 10.68
CA PHE A 68 -0.34 -34.98 10.87
C PHE A 68 0.18 -34.72 12.28
N VAL A 69 -0.39 -33.77 13.00
CA VAL A 69 0.00 -33.39 14.36
C VAL A 69 -0.92 -34.15 15.32
N THR A 70 -0.49 -35.35 15.69
CA THR A 70 -1.15 -36.22 16.66
C THR A 70 -0.35 -36.28 17.96
N ALA A 71 -0.96 -36.82 19.03
CA ALA A 71 -0.28 -37.06 20.30
C ALA A 71 1.00 -37.90 20.11
N ASP A 72 0.94 -38.93 19.26
CA ASP A 72 2.08 -39.81 18.98
C ASP A 72 3.22 -39.07 18.27
N THR A 73 2.90 -38.22 17.29
CA THR A 73 3.94 -37.43 16.61
C THR A 73 4.53 -36.34 17.50
N LEU A 74 3.71 -35.72 18.36
CA LEU A 74 4.17 -34.71 19.32
C LEU A 74 4.98 -35.30 20.46
N ALA A 75 4.86 -36.61 20.73
CA ALA A 75 5.73 -37.31 21.67
C ALA A 75 7.18 -37.41 21.16
N TYR A 76 7.40 -37.22 19.86
CA TYR A 76 8.76 -37.10 19.31
C TYR A 76 9.27 -35.67 19.49
N GLU A 77 10.29 -35.51 20.34
CA GLU A 77 10.81 -34.20 20.77
C GLU A 77 11.21 -33.32 19.58
N ASP A 78 12.01 -33.84 18.65
CA ASP A 78 12.44 -33.12 17.46
C ASP A 78 11.26 -32.61 16.61
N PHE A 79 10.18 -33.40 16.52
CA PHE A 79 8.98 -32.99 15.78
C PHE A 79 8.22 -31.88 16.52
N SER A 80 8.10 -32.02 17.84
CA SER A 80 7.45 -31.01 18.67
C SER A 80 8.17 -29.65 18.60
N ASP A 81 9.49 -29.66 18.55
CA ASP A 81 10.30 -28.44 18.41
C ASP A 81 10.21 -27.87 17.00
N ALA A 82 10.26 -28.72 15.97
CA ALA A 82 10.08 -28.27 14.59
C ALA A 82 8.69 -27.65 14.37
N MET A 83 7.65 -28.17 15.01
CA MET A 83 6.33 -27.58 15.01
C MET A 83 6.31 -26.21 15.71
N ARG A 84 6.92 -26.09 16.89
CA ARG A 84 7.00 -24.81 17.63
C ARG A 84 7.70 -23.71 16.84
N GLU A 85 8.84 -24.03 16.24
CA GLU A 85 9.59 -23.12 15.36
C GLU A 85 8.73 -22.69 14.16
N SER A 86 8.00 -23.64 13.57
CA SER A 86 7.13 -23.38 12.42
C SER A 86 5.97 -22.43 12.76
N GLU A 87 5.36 -22.58 13.95
CA GLU A 87 4.29 -21.67 14.39
C GLU A 87 4.83 -20.25 14.60
N GLN A 88 6.01 -20.09 15.21
CA GLN A 88 6.63 -18.77 15.39
C GLN A 88 6.95 -18.09 14.06
N MET A 89 7.44 -18.84 13.07
CA MET A 89 7.64 -18.34 11.71
C MET A 89 6.31 -17.89 11.06
N CYS A 90 5.24 -18.67 11.26
CA CYS A 90 3.91 -18.36 10.74
C CYS A 90 3.33 -17.10 11.38
N GLU A 91 3.42 -16.95 12.70
CA GLU A 91 2.94 -15.76 13.42
C GLU A 91 3.72 -14.51 13.03
N GLY A 92 5.06 -14.60 12.96
CA GLY A 92 5.90 -13.47 12.55
C GLY A 92 5.64 -13.00 11.11
N SER A 93 5.30 -13.92 10.19
CA SER A 93 4.93 -13.55 8.81
C SER A 93 3.54 -12.89 8.72
N LYS A 94 2.55 -13.40 9.46
CA LYS A 94 1.22 -12.77 9.58
C LYS A 94 1.33 -11.37 10.18
N GLN A 95 2.19 -11.19 11.18
CA GLN A 95 2.48 -9.92 11.82
C GLN A 95 2.98 -8.87 10.80
N LYS A 96 4.05 -9.20 10.08
CA LYS A 96 4.63 -8.29 9.08
C LYS A 96 3.65 -7.95 7.95
N LYS A 97 2.80 -8.91 7.56
CA LYS A 97 1.81 -8.68 6.50
C LYS A 97 0.73 -7.68 6.93
N TRP A 98 0.16 -7.81 8.13
CA TRP A 98 -0.84 -6.83 8.58
C TRP A 98 -0.24 -5.44 8.75
N GLU A 99 1.01 -5.34 9.22
CA GLU A 99 1.70 -4.05 9.35
C GLU A 99 1.83 -3.36 8.00
N LEU A 100 2.22 -4.11 6.97
CA LEU A 100 2.30 -3.60 5.60
C LEU A 100 0.92 -3.20 5.06
N ASP A 101 -0.08 -4.07 5.18
CA ASP A 101 -1.45 -3.81 4.71
C ASP A 101 -2.05 -2.58 5.42
N PHE A 102 -1.80 -2.41 6.72
CA PHE A 102 -2.19 -1.24 7.50
C PHE A 102 -1.50 0.03 7.01
N VAL A 103 -0.18 0.01 6.77
CA VAL A 103 0.55 1.16 6.20
C VAL A 103 0.04 1.51 4.80
N TYR A 104 -0.27 0.51 3.96
CA TYR A 104 -0.87 0.75 2.64
C TYR A 104 -2.23 1.40 2.77
N GLU A 105 -3.09 0.92 3.67
CA GLU A 105 -4.41 1.51 3.91
C GLU A 105 -4.30 2.94 4.44
N LEU A 106 -3.39 3.21 5.38
CA LEU A 106 -3.11 4.58 5.83
C LEU A 106 -2.61 5.49 4.70
N ARG A 107 -1.73 4.98 3.84
CA ARG A 107 -1.27 5.73 2.65
C ARG A 107 -2.40 5.98 1.67
N ARG A 108 -3.28 5.00 1.47
CA ARG A 108 -4.46 5.11 0.60
C ARG A 108 -5.47 6.12 1.15
N GLN A 109 -5.74 6.09 2.45
CA GLN A 109 -6.58 7.09 3.14
C GLN A 109 -5.96 8.49 3.07
N ARG A 110 -4.63 8.59 3.20
CA ARG A 110 -3.90 9.85 3.01
C ARG A 110 -3.92 10.32 1.55
N ALA A 111 -3.89 9.41 0.58
CA ALA A 111 -4.03 9.73 -0.83
C ALA A 111 -5.46 10.17 -1.16
N LEU A 112 -6.48 9.62 -0.51
CA LEU A 112 -7.88 10.10 -0.59
C LEU A 112 -8.04 11.52 -0.03
N LEU A 113 -7.07 12.01 0.76
CA LEU A 113 -6.91 13.43 1.09
C LEU A 113 -6.14 14.15 -0.04
N GLU A 114 -6.57 14.04 -1.30
CA GLU A 114 -6.01 14.73 -2.51
C GLU A 114 -6.03 16.27 -2.42
N VAL A 115 -6.31 16.80 -1.24
CA VAL A 115 -6.33 18.20 -0.87
C VAL A 115 -5.05 18.92 -1.31
N GLU A 116 -3.87 18.31 -1.15
CA GLU A 116 -2.61 18.97 -1.54
C GLU A 116 -2.34 18.98 -3.05
N PRO A 117 -2.37 17.85 -3.78
CA PRO A 117 -2.25 17.88 -5.23
C PRO A 117 -3.30 18.77 -5.90
N PHE A 118 -4.55 18.73 -5.42
CA PHE A 118 -5.64 19.57 -5.92
C PHE A 118 -5.38 21.06 -5.64
N PHE A 119 -4.99 21.43 -4.41
CA PHE A 119 -4.60 22.79 -4.07
C PHE A 119 -3.48 23.31 -4.96
N ILE A 120 -2.42 22.51 -5.16
CA ILE A 120 -1.28 22.87 -6.02
C ILE A 120 -1.74 23.02 -7.48
N GLN A 121 -2.62 22.14 -7.96
CA GLN A 121 -3.16 22.21 -9.32
C GLN A 121 -3.93 23.52 -9.54
N GLN A 122 -4.82 23.88 -8.61
CA GLN A 122 -5.61 25.12 -8.73
C GLN A 122 -4.73 26.37 -8.66
N VAL A 123 -3.74 26.40 -7.76
CA VAL A 123 -2.79 27.53 -7.70
C VAL A 123 -1.96 27.63 -8.99
N ASN A 124 -1.53 26.50 -9.56
CA ASN A 124 -0.82 26.50 -10.84
C ASN A 124 -1.72 26.93 -12.01
N GLN A 125 -3.01 26.61 -11.97
CA GLN A 125 -3.99 27.09 -12.93
C GLN A 125 -4.12 28.62 -12.87
N LEU A 126 -4.27 29.19 -11.67
CA LEU A 126 -4.31 30.64 -11.44
C LEU A 126 -3.06 31.34 -11.98
N ARG A 127 -1.87 30.77 -11.72
CA ARG A 127 -0.60 31.31 -12.23
C ARG A 127 -0.52 31.34 -13.76
N ARG A 128 -1.21 30.44 -14.46
CA ARG A 128 -1.21 30.36 -15.94
C ARG A 128 -2.28 31.27 -16.55
N THR A 129 -3.39 31.48 -15.86
CA THR A 129 -4.55 32.24 -16.36
C THR A 129 -4.50 33.72 -15.99
N LEU A 130 -3.79 34.10 -14.91
CA LEU A 130 -3.63 35.48 -14.45
C LEU A 130 -2.18 35.96 -14.58
N THR A 131 -1.70 36.06 -15.82
CA THR A 131 -0.39 36.65 -16.13
C THR A 131 -0.54 38.02 -16.76
N ARG A 132 0.58 38.76 -16.88
CA ARG A 132 0.58 40.05 -17.60
C ARG A 132 0.22 39.93 -19.09
N GLN A 133 0.37 38.74 -19.68
CA GLN A 133 0.15 38.48 -21.11
C GLN A 133 -1.15 37.72 -21.38
N ASN A 134 -1.63 36.94 -20.41
CA ASN A 134 -2.84 36.13 -20.48
C ASN A 134 -3.72 36.44 -19.26
N GLN A 135 -4.91 36.98 -19.48
CA GLN A 135 -5.85 37.44 -18.46
C GLN A 135 -7.20 36.74 -18.65
N ASN A 136 -7.23 35.43 -18.39
CA ASN A 136 -8.44 34.62 -18.51
C ASN A 136 -9.17 34.60 -17.17
N TYR A 137 -9.98 35.64 -16.93
CA TYR A 137 -10.71 35.82 -15.69
C TYR A 137 -11.75 34.72 -15.44
N ALA A 138 -12.39 34.18 -16.49
CA ALA A 138 -13.37 33.11 -16.36
C ALA A 138 -12.75 31.80 -15.82
N ALA A 139 -11.60 31.40 -16.37
CA ALA A 139 -10.88 30.21 -15.89
C ALA A 139 -10.23 30.44 -14.51
N ALA A 140 -9.85 31.68 -14.19
CA ALA A 140 -9.34 32.04 -12.89
C ALA A 140 -10.43 32.01 -11.81
N GLN A 141 -11.63 32.51 -12.13
CA GLN A 141 -12.78 32.49 -11.22
C GLN A 141 -13.19 31.06 -10.87
N LEU A 142 -13.20 30.14 -11.84
CA LEU A 142 -13.46 28.73 -11.60
C LEU A 142 -12.43 28.11 -10.64
N ALA A 143 -11.14 28.37 -10.86
CA ALA A 143 -10.08 27.87 -9.97
C ALA A 143 -10.20 28.44 -8.54
N PHE A 144 -10.60 29.71 -8.40
CA PHE A 144 -10.88 30.29 -7.08
C PHE A 144 -12.09 29.65 -6.41
N GLN A 145 -13.16 29.40 -7.14
CA GLN A 145 -14.35 28.74 -6.61
C GLN A 145 -14.04 27.32 -6.14
N GLU A 146 -13.30 26.56 -6.95
CA GLU A 146 -12.84 25.21 -6.59
C GLU A 146 -11.95 25.21 -5.35
N LEU A 147 -11.11 26.23 -5.15
CA LEU A 147 -10.33 26.41 -3.92
C LEU A 147 -11.20 26.75 -2.70
N LEU A 148 -12.24 27.57 -2.86
CA LEU A 148 -13.15 27.97 -1.78
C LEU A 148 -14.10 26.85 -1.35
N GLU A 149 -14.48 25.98 -2.29
CA GLU A 149 -15.29 24.79 -2.03
C GLU A 149 -14.49 23.69 -1.30
N MET A 150 -13.16 23.82 -1.21
CA MET A 150 -12.34 22.94 -0.39
C MET A 150 -12.63 23.17 1.10
N HIS A 151 -13.46 22.32 1.70
CA HIS A 151 -13.76 22.32 3.14
C HIS A 151 -12.53 22.10 4.07
N GLN A 152 -11.31 21.97 3.54
CA GLN A 152 -10.08 21.61 4.27
C GLN A 152 -8.85 22.43 3.85
N LEU A 153 -9.01 23.72 3.54
CA LEU A 153 -7.88 24.67 3.54
C LEU A 153 -7.35 24.83 4.98
N SER A 154 -6.62 23.83 5.45
CA SER A 154 -6.04 23.85 6.79
C SER A 154 -4.82 24.78 6.83
N PRO A 155 -4.57 25.50 7.95
CA PRO A 155 -3.35 26.29 8.13
C PRO A 155 -2.07 25.48 7.89
N LEU A 156 -2.11 24.17 8.18
CA LEU A 156 -1.01 23.24 7.97
C LEU A 156 -0.73 22.98 6.47
N LEU A 157 -1.76 22.94 5.63
CA LEU A 157 -1.61 22.81 4.18
C LEU A 157 -0.92 24.04 3.57
N MET A 158 -1.31 25.23 4.03
CA MET A 158 -0.71 26.50 3.60
C MET A 158 0.75 26.63 4.07
N LEU A 159 1.04 26.26 5.32
CA LEU A 159 2.40 26.26 5.86
C LEU A 159 3.33 25.32 5.10
N ARG A 160 2.84 24.16 4.66
CA ARG A 160 3.62 23.18 3.89
C ARG A 160 3.85 23.61 2.43
N ASN A 161 2.94 24.42 1.88
CA ASN A 161 2.97 24.86 0.48
C ASN A 161 3.26 26.35 0.36
N LYS A 162 4.35 26.80 0.99
CA LYS A 162 4.74 28.21 1.05
C LYS A 162 4.80 28.89 -0.33
N GLU A 163 5.36 28.22 -1.34
CA GLU A 163 5.45 28.76 -2.71
C GLU A 163 4.08 29.00 -3.35
N ALA A 164 3.11 28.13 -3.07
CA ALA A 164 1.75 28.28 -3.58
C ALA A 164 1.03 29.43 -2.88
N VAL A 165 1.22 29.58 -1.57
CA VAL A 165 0.70 30.71 -0.78
C VAL A 165 1.32 32.04 -1.23
N ASP A 166 2.62 32.07 -1.47
CA ASP A 166 3.31 33.25 -1.98
C ASP A 166 2.80 33.62 -3.39
N ALA A 167 2.49 32.63 -4.22
CA ALA A 167 1.84 32.88 -5.52
C ALA A 167 0.45 33.50 -5.37
N ILE A 168 -0.38 33.05 -4.43
CA ILE A 168 -1.70 33.66 -4.15
C ILE A 168 -1.53 35.10 -3.66
N LYS A 169 -0.55 35.38 -2.78
CA LYS A 169 -0.24 36.74 -2.31
C LYS A 169 0.22 37.67 -3.43
N GLU A 170 0.95 37.14 -4.42
CA GLU A 170 1.31 37.91 -5.62
C GLU A 170 0.09 38.21 -6.49
N LEU A 171 -0.91 37.31 -6.53
CA LEU A 171 -2.20 37.58 -7.18
C LEU A 171 -3.00 38.67 -6.47
N CYS A 172 -2.90 38.83 -5.14
CA CYS A 172 -3.50 39.95 -4.41
C CYS A 172 -2.96 41.33 -4.86
N ARG A 173 -1.78 41.37 -5.48
CA ARG A 173 -1.15 42.60 -6.01
C ARG A 173 -1.35 42.77 -7.51
N PHE A 174 -2.04 41.83 -8.16
CA PHE A 174 -2.28 41.85 -9.58
C PHE A 174 -3.10 43.08 -10.00
N LYS A 175 -2.73 43.68 -11.15
CA LYS A 175 -3.45 44.79 -11.76
C LYS A 175 -3.68 44.51 -13.23
N SER A 176 -4.91 44.70 -13.69
CA SER A 176 -5.21 44.60 -15.12
C SER A 176 -4.53 45.73 -15.91
N ARG A 177 -4.06 45.40 -17.12
CA ARG A 177 -3.51 46.36 -18.07
C ARG A 177 -4.61 47.00 -18.93
N ARG A 178 -5.77 46.34 -19.04
CA ARG A 178 -6.91 46.77 -19.85
C ARG A 178 -7.89 47.53 -18.97
N LEU A 179 -8.32 48.71 -19.42
CA LEU A 179 -9.24 49.56 -18.65
C LEU A 179 -10.62 48.91 -18.47
N ASN A 180 -11.08 48.11 -19.45
CA ASN A 180 -12.36 47.42 -19.39
C ASN A 180 -12.39 46.25 -18.39
N ASP A 181 -11.23 45.66 -18.08
CA ASP A 181 -11.13 44.46 -17.24
C ASP A 181 -10.75 44.82 -15.79
N ARG A 182 -10.86 46.10 -15.42
CA ARG A 182 -10.53 46.57 -14.06
C ARG A 182 -11.46 45.95 -13.02
N TYR A 183 -12.76 45.90 -13.30
CA TYR A 183 -13.74 45.33 -12.38
C TYR A 183 -13.48 43.84 -12.09
N GLU A 184 -13.20 43.06 -13.15
CA GLU A 184 -12.90 41.64 -13.03
C GLU A 184 -11.58 41.38 -12.29
N ALA A 185 -10.56 42.21 -12.53
CA ALA A 185 -9.28 42.10 -11.82
C ALA A 185 -9.39 42.53 -10.34
N GLU A 186 -10.22 43.52 -10.02
CA GLU A 186 -10.52 43.87 -8.63
C GLU A 186 -11.27 42.74 -7.92
N HIS A 187 -12.25 42.13 -8.59
CA HIS A 187 -12.98 40.98 -8.06
C HIS A 187 -12.08 39.76 -7.81
N MET A 188 -11.17 39.43 -8.74
CA MET A 188 -10.21 38.33 -8.55
C MET A 188 -9.25 38.57 -7.38
N ARG A 189 -8.87 39.83 -7.13
CA ARG A 189 -8.03 40.21 -6.00
C ARG A 189 -8.78 40.04 -4.67
N ASP A 190 -10.06 40.40 -4.63
CA ASP A 190 -10.88 40.24 -3.42
C ASP A 190 -11.03 38.75 -3.06
N LEU A 191 -11.21 37.87 -4.05
CA LEU A 191 -11.21 36.41 -3.87
C LEU A 191 -9.85 35.89 -3.36
N ALA A 192 -8.74 36.41 -3.89
CA ALA A 192 -7.40 36.04 -3.45
C ALA A 192 -7.12 36.47 -2.00
N ASN A 193 -7.60 37.65 -1.59
CA ASN A 193 -7.47 38.13 -0.21
C ASN A 193 -8.25 37.25 0.76
N TYR A 194 -9.48 36.86 0.40
CA TYR A 194 -10.33 35.99 1.22
C TYR A 194 -9.72 34.60 1.47
N LEU A 195 -8.83 34.12 0.60
CA LEU A 195 -8.14 32.83 0.76
C LEU A 195 -6.89 32.88 1.66
N VAL A 196 -6.37 34.07 1.96
CA VAL A 196 -5.11 34.26 2.70
C VAL A 196 -5.30 34.90 4.07
N GLU A 197 -6.44 35.56 4.30
CA GLU A 197 -6.90 36.02 5.63
C GLU A 197 -7.37 34.86 6.52
#